data_AF-A0AAW6KDK9-F1
#
_entry.id   AF-A0AAW6KDK9-F1
#
_cell.length_a   1.000
_cell.length_b   1.000
_cell.length_c   1.000
_cell.angle_alpha   90.00
_cell.angle_beta   90.00
_cell.angle_gamma   90.00
#
_symmetry.space_group_name_H-M   'P 1'
#
loop_
_entity.id
_entity.type
_entity.pdbx_description
1 polymer ?
#
loop_
_entity_poly.entity_id
_entity_poly.type
_entity_poly.pdbx_seq_one_letter_code
_entity_poly.pdbx_strand_id
1 'polypeptide(L)'
;MKEAFKDRTPIESKSNKAYYVDKIKRDSDTGLDAYVFVQAKKKDGKWVKPDTPKNVVVAFAGTDPKNQFFQDVIDADGGNVVMGIDPKKKEHYIVEKDAKDTSKTLGKYNGTPTQDSMLSTGNYKLITKTSQIGQADNLVREVKQKYKGTSTVISTTGHSLGGAEAEYSAVNNNVYAVAFNSPSIVHLHSAEQQKKINNGEYDRSIKSIINPDDMVGAGWWNEYDRHNGTTIYTKDPELSNAVREARMQGDVFQQIGQNAGYFFQTAILGMPDTHWVGSNNFTFDENGNVQNIEGDELVYDKNLKAMLPPEVASGSGTIKVTPAVAKQLAQKVNVMINDLRTMKREAENAYQEHDAEINDLKHDTYRQVGHGLYDKLTLEDVNNTLKNLAQSFDKKGNPLFYDVHAEKAYIASLQNTISDLEDISRYLAQIAKDFKSKDKMLANWLKL
;
A
#
# COMPACT_ATOMS: atom_id res chain seq x y z
N MET A 1 -5.10 -6.66 29.97
CA MET A 1 -3.68 -6.90 29.58
C MET A 1 -2.68 -6.54 30.67
N LYS A 2 -2.68 -5.32 31.23
CA LYS A 2 -1.76 -4.94 32.32
C LYS A 2 -1.92 -5.82 33.57
N GLU A 3 -3.15 -6.12 33.96
CA GLU A 3 -3.46 -7.05 35.06
C GLU A 3 -2.96 -8.46 34.74
N ALA A 4 -3.28 -9.00 33.56
CA ALA A 4 -2.79 -10.31 33.13
C ALA A 4 -1.24 -10.41 33.14
N PHE A 5 -0.54 -9.33 32.78
CA PHE A 5 0.92 -9.25 32.91
C PHE A 5 1.38 -9.30 34.37
N LYS A 6 0.76 -8.49 35.24
CA LYS A 6 1.07 -8.39 36.67
C LYS A 6 0.82 -9.73 37.39
N ASP A 7 -0.31 -10.35 37.10
CA ASP A 7 -0.78 -11.57 37.74
C ASP A 7 -0.24 -12.83 37.06
N ARG A 8 0.51 -12.65 35.96
CA ARG A 8 1.06 -13.73 35.12
C ARG A 8 0.00 -14.75 34.71
N THR A 9 -1.19 -14.26 34.36
CA THR A 9 -2.30 -15.08 33.89
C THR A 9 -2.34 -15.06 32.36
N PRO A 10 -2.65 -16.21 31.74
CA PRO A 10 -2.80 -16.27 30.29
C PRO A 10 -4.09 -15.58 29.85
N ILE A 11 -4.05 -14.98 28.67
CA ILE A 11 -5.23 -14.45 27.98
C ILE A 11 -5.67 -15.51 26.98
N GLU A 12 -6.89 -16.03 27.15
CA GLU A 12 -7.45 -17.06 26.27
C GLU A 12 -8.17 -16.42 25.07
N SER A 13 -7.92 -16.95 23.88
CA SER A 13 -8.64 -16.61 22.66
C SER A 13 -9.87 -17.49 22.48
N LYS A 14 -10.82 -17.03 21.67
CA LYS A 14 -12.00 -17.81 21.26
C LYS A 14 -11.64 -19.12 20.54
N SER A 15 -10.43 -19.21 19.97
CA SER A 15 -9.90 -20.40 19.29
C SER A 15 -9.18 -21.39 20.20
N ASN A 16 -9.44 -21.34 21.53
CA ASN A 16 -8.81 -22.23 22.53
C ASN A 16 -7.26 -22.18 22.50
N LYS A 17 -6.70 -21.04 22.09
CA LYS A 17 -5.27 -20.71 22.25
C LYS A 17 -5.17 -19.76 23.43
N ALA A 18 -4.00 -19.71 24.07
CA ALA A 18 -3.77 -18.75 25.14
C ALA A 18 -2.39 -18.12 25.03
N TYR A 19 -2.26 -16.91 25.54
CA TYR A 19 -1.04 -16.11 25.43
C TYR A 19 -0.71 -15.44 26.76
N TYR A 20 0.55 -15.49 27.15
CA TYR A 20 1.05 -14.69 28.26
C TYR A 20 1.58 -13.36 27.73
N VAL A 21 1.31 -12.27 28.43
CA VAL A 21 2.07 -11.04 28.24
C VAL A 21 3.47 -11.27 28.84
N ASP A 22 4.51 -11.26 28.03
CA ASP A 22 5.91 -11.48 28.43
C ASP A 22 6.62 -10.17 28.75
N LYS A 23 6.30 -9.11 28.00
CA LYS A 23 6.90 -7.79 28.16
C LYS A 23 5.89 -6.72 27.80
N ILE A 24 5.93 -5.62 28.55
CA ILE A 24 5.27 -4.36 28.20
C ILE A 24 6.38 -3.33 28.04
N LYS A 25 6.42 -2.63 26.91
CA LYS A 25 7.39 -1.57 26.62
C LYS A 25 6.63 -0.31 26.30
N ARG A 26 6.82 0.73 27.12
CA ARG A 26 6.24 2.05 26.89
C ARG A 26 7.31 3.13 26.89
N ASP A 27 7.07 4.18 26.13
CA ASP A 27 7.85 5.41 26.14
C ASP A 27 6.90 6.58 25.88
N SER A 28 6.62 7.38 26.91
CA SER A 28 5.69 8.50 26.80
C SER A 28 6.26 9.67 26.00
N ASP A 29 7.58 9.75 25.85
CA ASP A 29 8.20 10.84 25.10
C ASP A 29 8.04 10.62 23.59
N THR A 30 8.08 9.37 23.15
CA THR A 30 7.94 9.01 21.74
C THR A 30 6.57 8.49 21.37
N GLY A 31 5.76 8.07 22.35
CA GLY A 31 4.42 7.54 22.15
C GLY A 31 4.35 6.01 22.08
N LEU A 32 5.48 5.30 22.14
CA LEU A 32 5.51 3.84 22.04
C LEU A 32 4.67 3.19 23.14
N ASP A 33 3.73 2.31 22.76
CA ASP A 33 3.05 1.38 23.66
C ASP A 33 2.97 0.00 23.01
N ALA A 34 3.81 -0.92 23.48
CA ALA A 34 3.98 -2.24 22.88
C ALA A 34 3.86 -3.36 23.91
N TYR A 35 3.32 -4.48 23.46
CA TYR A 35 3.11 -5.70 24.24
C TYR A 35 3.72 -6.89 23.50
N VAL A 36 4.50 -7.71 24.20
CA VAL A 36 5.03 -8.97 23.67
C VAL A 36 4.21 -10.11 24.25
N PHE A 37 3.56 -10.88 23.39
CA PHE A 37 2.76 -12.05 23.75
C PHE A 37 3.50 -13.33 23.41
N VAL A 38 3.54 -14.26 24.36
CA VAL A 38 4.14 -15.58 24.19
C VAL A 38 3.02 -16.61 24.22
N GLN A 39 2.90 -17.42 23.16
CA GLN A 39 1.88 -18.46 23.10
C GLN A 39 2.09 -19.50 24.20
N ALA A 40 1.05 -19.72 24.99
CA ALA A 40 1.00 -20.73 26.02
C ALA A 40 0.86 -22.14 25.43
N LYS A 41 1.23 -23.14 26.23
CA LYS A 41 1.01 -24.56 25.94
C LYS A 41 0.21 -25.18 27.09
N LYS A 42 -0.72 -26.10 26.80
CA LYS A 42 -1.34 -26.91 27.85
C LYS A 42 -0.36 -27.97 28.35
N LYS A 43 -0.19 -28.05 29.67
CA LYS A 43 0.50 -29.11 30.39
C LYS A 43 -0.38 -29.50 31.57
N ASP A 44 -0.78 -30.77 31.65
CA ASP A 44 -1.64 -31.30 32.71
C ASP A 44 -2.95 -30.50 32.92
N GLY A 45 -3.59 -30.13 31.80
CA GLY A 45 -4.83 -29.35 31.80
C GLY A 45 -4.67 -27.85 32.11
N LYS A 46 -3.46 -27.40 32.49
CA LYS A 46 -3.17 -26.00 32.81
C LYS A 46 -2.36 -25.33 31.72
N TRP A 47 -2.61 -24.05 31.50
CA TRP A 47 -1.76 -23.23 30.65
C TRP A 47 -0.41 -22.97 31.34
N VAL A 48 0.66 -23.15 30.59
CA VAL A 48 2.02 -22.82 30.99
C VAL A 48 2.72 -22.05 29.88
N LYS A 49 3.63 -21.16 30.26
CA LYS A 49 4.48 -20.42 29.33
C LYS A 49 5.71 -21.28 28.98
N PRO A 50 5.86 -21.74 27.73
CA PRO A 50 7.03 -22.52 27.34
C PRO A 50 8.26 -21.63 27.12
N ASP A 51 9.46 -22.19 27.30
CA ASP A 51 10.73 -21.51 26.96
C ASP A 51 10.91 -21.35 25.45
N THR A 52 10.41 -22.32 24.67
CA THR A 52 10.39 -22.33 23.20
C THR A 52 8.93 -22.34 22.71
N PRO A 53 8.25 -21.18 22.72
CA PRO A 53 6.88 -21.07 22.25
C PRO A 53 6.78 -21.33 20.74
N LYS A 54 5.61 -21.79 20.28
CA LYS A 54 5.36 -21.90 18.84
C LYS A 54 5.25 -20.51 18.18
N ASN A 55 4.60 -19.56 18.85
CA ASN A 55 4.38 -18.21 18.34
C ASN A 55 4.70 -17.15 19.40
N VAL A 56 5.30 -16.06 18.96
CA VAL A 56 5.46 -14.81 19.71
C VAL A 56 4.92 -13.67 18.86
N VAL A 57 4.07 -12.84 19.46
CA VAL A 57 3.44 -11.70 18.79
C VAL A 57 3.90 -10.42 19.48
N VAL A 58 4.43 -9.46 18.73
CA VAL A 58 4.70 -8.11 19.24
C VAL A 58 3.60 -7.19 18.72
N ALA A 59 2.72 -6.74 19.62
CA ALA A 59 1.63 -5.84 19.28
C ALA A 59 1.96 -4.41 19.65
N PHE A 60 1.63 -3.48 18.75
CA PHE A 60 1.82 -2.05 18.92
C PHE A 60 0.47 -1.34 18.94
N ALA A 61 0.26 -0.46 19.91
CA ALA A 61 -0.94 0.35 19.98
C ALA A 61 -0.87 1.51 18.97
N GLY A 62 -2.02 1.85 18.38
CA GLY A 62 -2.16 3.13 17.67
C GLY A 62 -2.06 4.31 18.65
N THR A 63 -1.63 5.47 18.13
CA THR A 63 -1.55 6.72 18.91
C THR A 63 -2.63 7.72 18.44
N ASP A 64 -2.87 8.76 19.24
CA ASP A 64 -3.72 9.90 18.87
C ASP A 64 -3.26 10.53 17.53
N PRO A 65 -4.17 10.77 16.57
CA PRO A 65 -3.92 11.46 15.30
C PRO A 65 -3.23 12.83 15.43
N LYS A 66 -3.22 13.44 16.63
CA LYS A 66 -2.50 14.68 16.93
C LYS A 66 -0.99 14.50 17.13
N ASN A 67 -0.48 13.27 17.11
CA ASN A 67 0.96 13.03 17.19
C ASN A 67 1.65 13.60 15.94
N GLN A 68 2.74 14.36 16.15
CA GLN A 68 3.52 15.00 15.09
C GLN A 68 3.95 14.00 14.00
N PHE A 69 4.32 12.77 14.38
CA PHE A 69 4.67 11.73 13.39
C PHE A 69 3.50 11.41 12.45
N PHE A 70 2.28 11.33 12.97
CA PHE A 70 1.10 11.01 12.19
C PHE A 70 0.74 12.16 11.24
N GLN A 71 0.88 13.40 11.71
CA GLN A 71 0.76 14.59 10.87
C GLN A 71 1.83 14.61 9.77
N ASP A 72 3.09 14.36 10.09
CA ASP A 72 4.18 14.36 9.11
C ASP A 72 4.00 13.27 8.03
N VAL A 73 3.45 12.10 8.38
CA VAL A 73 3.12 11.03 7.42
C VAL A 73 1.95 11.42 6.49
N ILE A 74 0.96 12.14 7.02
CA ILE A 74 -0.15 12.68 6.23
C ILE A 74 0.32 13.82 5.31
N ASP A 75 1.14 14.73 5.83
CA ASP A 75 1.67 15.87 5.07
C ASP A 75 2.56 15.40 3.89
N ALA A 76 3.30 14.30 4.08
CA ALA A 76 4.09 13.67 3.02
C ALA A 76 3.24 13.07 1.87
N ASP A 77 1.97 12.74 2.11
CA ASP A 77 1.04 12.26 1.08
C ASP A 77 0.52 13.41 0.18
N GLY A 78 0.68 14.67 0.60
CA GLY A 78 0.13 15.87 -0.04
C GLY A 78 1.03 16.60 -1.04
N GLY A 79 2.20 16.07 -1.36
CA GLY A 79 3.10 16.66 -2.36
C GLY A 79 4.43 15.93 -2.42
N ASN A 80 5.17 16.12 -3.51
CA ASN A 80 6.52 15.55 -3.79
C ASN A 80 7.62 15.87 -2.75
N VAL A 81 7.27 16.20 -1.52
CA VAL A 81 8.15 16.46 -0.40
C VAL A 81 8.25 15.19 0.43
N VAL A 82 9.34 14.43 0.22
CA VAL A 82 9.79 13.44 1.21
C VAL A 82 10.14 14.24 2.47
N MET A 83 9.17 14.42 3.38
CA MET A 83 9.43 14.95 4.70
C MET A 83 10.44 14.01 5.36
N GLY A 84 11.58 14.56 5.79
CA GLY A 84 12.78 13.84 6.24
C GLY A 84 12.64 13.08 7.56
N ILE A 85 11.56 12.33 7.74
CA ILE A 85 11.34 11.40 8.83
C ILE A 85 12.32 10.24 8.62
N ASP A 86 13.48 10.33 9.27
CA ASP A 86 14.35 9.18 9.46
C ASP A 86 13.97 8.49 10.78
N PRO A 87 13.34 7.30 10.76
CA PRO A 87 12.93 6.60 11.97
C PRO A 87 14.11 6.27 12.91
N LYS A 88 15.33 6.22 12.36
CA LYS A 88 16.58 5.94 13.08
C LYS A 88 17.27 7.22 13.56
N LYS A 89 16.75 8.40 13.23
CA LYS A 89 17.25 9.67 13.74
C LYS A 89 17.22 9.64 15.26
N LYS A 90 18.37 9.97 15.83
CA LYS A 90 18.60 10.01 17.27
C LYS A 90 18.34 11.41 17.77
N GLU A 91 17.51 11.50 18.81
CA GLU A 91 17.22 12.76 19.49
C GLU A 91 17.58 12.68 20.95
N HIS A 92 17.96 13.81 21.52
CA HIS A 92 18.42 13.91 22.90
C HIS A 92 17.28 14.30 23.82
N TYR A 93 17.21 13.67 24.98
CA TYR A 93 16.20 13.92 26.01
C TYR A 93 16.88 14.11 27.35
N ILE A 94 16.31 15.01 28.17
CA ILE A 94 16.88 15.37 29.46
C ILE A 94 16.31 14.46 30.54
N VAL A 95 17.17 13.82 31.31
CA VAL A 95 16.77 12.99 32.44
C VAL A 95 17.59 13.30 33.68
N GLU A 96 17.00 13.10 34.86
CA GLU A 96 17.76 13.09 36.10
C GLU A 96 18.88 12.05 36.05
N LYS A 97 20.04 12.39 36.60
CA LYS A 97 21.26 11.58 36.50
C LYS A 97 21.07 10.15 37.02
N ASP A 98 20.28 10.00 38.08
CA ASP A 98 20.03 8.73 38.78
C ASP A 98 18.66 8.11 38.46
N ALA A 99 17.97 8.62 37.43
CA ALA A 99 16.68 8.06 37.01
C ALA A 99 16.83 6.59 36.58
N LYS A 100 16.08 5.71 37.25
CA LYS A 100 16.00 4.28 36.91
C LYS A 100 15.04 4.01 35.77
N ASP A 101 13.98 4.80 35.66
CA ASP A 101 13.00 4.74 34.59
C ASP A 101 13.25 5.90 33.62
N THR A 102 13.54 5.56 32.36
CA THR A 102 13.77 6.53 31.28
C THR A 102 12.64 6.53 30.26
N SER A 103 11.51 5.87 30.55
CA SER A 103 10.32 5.87 29.70
C SER A 103 9.61 7.22 29.64
N LYS A 104 9.82 8.08 30.64
CA LYS A 104 9.40 9.48 30.66
C LYS A 104 10.56 10.36 31.03
N THR A 105 10.83 11.38 30.24
CA THR A 105 11.91 12.33 30.48
C THR A 105 11.34 13.72 30.81
N LEU A 106 12.23 14.67 31.09
CA LEU A 106 11.87 16.08 31.27
C LEU A 106 11.57 16.78 29.95
N GLY A 107 11.72 16.08 28.83
CA GLY A 107 11.47 16.57 27.48
C GLY A 107 12.68 16.52 26.58
N LYS A 108 12.43 16.79 25.30
CA LYS A 108 13.43 16.86 24.24
C LYS A 108 14.40 18.02 24.48
N TYR A 109 15.69 17.74 24.35
CA TYR A 109 16.74 18.74 24.44
C TYR A 109 16.84 19.52 23.12
N ASN A 110 16.65 20.83 23.20
CA ASN A 110 16.67 21.75 22.07
C ASN A 110 17.79 22.80 22.16
N GLY A 111 18.74 22.63 23.10
CA GLY A 111 19.86 23.55 23.28
C GLY A 111 19.46 24.94 23.79
N THR A 112 18.38 25.03 24.57
CA THR A 112 17.97 26.32 25.15
C THR A 112 18.88 26.68 26.34
N PRO A 113 19.12 27.97 26.62
CA PRO A 113 19.96 28.38 27.76
C PRO A 113 19.50 27.79 29.11
N THR A 114 18.20 27.63 29.30
CA THR A 114 17.62 26.99 30.50
C THR A 114 18.01 25.51 30.59
N GLN A 115 17.97 24.79 29.47
CA GLN A 115 18.35 23.37 29.43
C GLN A 115 19.87 23.19 29.64
N ASP A 116 20.69 24.08 29.07
CA ASP A 116 22.14 24.04 29.26
C ASP A 116 22.53 24.32 30.72
N SER A 117 21.89 25.31 31.35
CA SER A 117 22.07 25.59 32.77
C SER A 117 21.62 24.42 33.65
N MET A 118 20.54 23.73 33.27
CA MET A 118 20.07 22.53 33.96
C MET A 118 21.12 21.41 33.90
N LEU A 119 21.69 21.15 32.72
CA LEU A 119 22.76 20.15 32.54
C LEU A 119 24.05 20.53 33.30
N SER A 120 24.39 21.82 33.37
CA SER A 120 25.60 22.27 34.07
C SER A 120 25.53 22.08 35.60
N THR A 121 24.34 21.89 36.18
CA THR A 121 24.21 21.54 37.61
C THR A 121 24.81 20.19 37.98
N GLY A 122 25.02 19.30 36.99
CA GLY A 122 25.48 17.94 37.21
C GLY A 122 24.41 16.96 37.73
N ASN A 123 23.19 17.45 37.99
CA ASN A 123 22.05 16.64 38.45
C ASN A 123 21.28 15.96 37.31
N TYR A 124 21.53 16.38 36.06
CA TYR A 124 20.83 15.89 34.87
C TYR A 124 21.83 15.41 33.82
N LYS A 125 21.37 14.54 32.93
CA LYS A 125 22.13 14.03 31.79
C LYS A 125 21.26 13.94 30.54
N LEU A 126 21.91 13.90 29.39
CA LEU A 126 21.25 13.58 28.13
C LEU A 126 21.22 12.08 27.91
N ILE A 127 20.06 11.57 27.53
CA ILE A 127 19.92 10.25 26.92
C ILE A 127 19.51 10.40 25.47
N THR A 128 19.73 9.35 24.68
CA THR A 128 19.39 9.36 23.27
C THR A 128 18.27 8.37 23.01
N LYS A 129 17.23 8.82 22.32
CA LYS A 129 16.11 7.99 21.88
C LYS A 129 15.95 8.12 20.36
N THR A 130 15.54 7.05 19.72
CA THR A 130 15.03 7.09 18.34
C THR A 130 13.53 7.38 18.35
N SER A 131 12.95 7.62 17.17
CA SER A 131 11.50 7.73 16.98
C SER A 131 10.72 6.51 17.51
N GLN A 132 9.40 6.65 17.62
CA GLN A 132 8.48 5.57 17.99
C GLN A 132 8.70 4.31 17.13
N ILE A 133 8.74 4.47 15.79
CA ILE A 133 9.02 3.39 14.83
C ILE A 133 10.41 2.79 15.02
N GLY A 134 11.44 3.62 15.26
CA GLY A 134 12.79 3.12 15.53
C GLY A 134 12.88 2.31 16.82
N GLN A 135 12.13 2.68 17.85
CA GLN A 135 12.05 1.90 19.09
C GLN A 135 11.27 0.60 18.91
N ALA A 136 10.19 0.61 18.12
CA ALA A 136 9.44 -0.58 17.76
C ALA A 136 10.34 -1.60 17.04
N ASP A 137 11.12 -1.15 16.05
CA ASP A 137 12.08 -1.98 15.32
C ASP A 137 13.14 -2.58 16.26
N ASN A 138 13.68 -1.78 17.18
CA ASN A 138 14.61 -2.27 18.21
C ASN A 138 13.97 -3.35 19.09
N LEU A 139 12.72 -3.17 19.53
CA LEU A 139 12.02 -4.16 20.35
C LEU A 139 11.82 -5.49 19.59
N VAL A 140 11.43 -5.44 18.32
CA VAL A 140 11.27 -6.66 17.50
C VAL A 140 12.62 -7.35 17.30
N ARG A 141 13.70 -6.59 17.09
CA ARG A 141 15.05 -7.13 17.00
C ARG A 141 15.47 -7.84 18.29
N GLU A 142 15.20 -7.26 19.46
CA GLU A 142 15.45 -7.88 20.76
C GLU A 142 14.68 -9.22 20.90
N VAL A 143 13.38 -9.22 20.56
CA VAL A 143 12.54 -10.41 20.61
C VAL A 143 13.05 -11.49 19.64
N LYS A 144 13.41 -11.10 18.41
CA LYS A 144 13.99 -12.01 17.42
C LYS A 144 15.30 -12.62 17.90
N GLN A 145 16.16 -11.82 18.52
CA GLN A 145 17.42 -12.30 19.06
C GLN A 145 17.21 -13.25 20.26
N LYS A 146 16.23 -12.97 21.14
CA LYS A 146 15.88 -13.84 22.28
C LYS A 146 15.53 -15.27 21.86
N TYR A 147 14.85 -15.44 20.72
CA TYR A 147 14.40 -16.75 20.23
C TYR A 147 15.25 -17.29 19.07
N LYS A 148 16.43 -16.72 18.82
CA LYS A 148 17.33 -17.17 17.76
C LYS A 148 17.74 -18.63 17.98
N GLY A 149 17.69 -19.43 16.91
CA GLY A 149 18.02 -20.86 16.96
C GLY A 149 16.87 -21.77 17.43
N THR A 150 15.68 -21.22 17.64
CA THR A 150 14.46 -21.99 17.95
C THR A 150 13.53 -22.04 16.73
N SER A 151 12.52 -22.92 16.76
CA SER A 151 11.43 -22.96 15.77
C SER A 151 10.30 -21.97 16.07
N THR A 152 10.54 -20.97 16.94
CA THR A 152 9.56 -19.96 17.32
C THR A 152 9.25 -19.05 16.13
N VAL A 153 7.99 -18.97 15.74
CA VAL A 153 7.52 -17.98 14.76
C VAL A 153 7.29 -16.66 15.47
N ILE A 154 7.83 -15.58 14.90
CA ILE A 154 7.66 -14.21 15.42
C ILE A 154 6.82 -13.44 14.42
N SER A 155 5.86 -12.70 14.95
CA SER A 155 4.98 -11.83 14.17
C SER A 155 4.78 -10.49 14.87
N THR A 156 4.46 -9.47 14.10
CA THR A 156 4.06 -8.16 14.60
C THR A 156 2.61 -7.88 14.24
N THR A 157 1.94 -7.06 15.03
CA THR A 157 0.61 -6.58 14.70
C THR A 157 0.36 -5.21 15.29
N GLY A 158 -0.58 -4.47 14.72
CA GLY A 158 -0.97 -3.17 15.22
C GLY A 158 -2.03 -2.54 14.35
N HIS A 159 -2.60 -1.46 14.85
CA HIS A 159 -3.63 -0.68 14.17
C HIS A 159 -3.16 0.77 14.03
N SER A 160 -3.56 1.44 12.95
CA SER A 160 -3.19 2.84 12.70
C SER A 160 -1.66 3.01 12.71
N LEU A 161 -1.13 3.95 13.49
CA LEU A 161 0.30 4.12 13.70
C LEU A 161 1.00 2.84 14.23
N GLY A 162 0.35 2.09 15.11
CA GLY A 162 0.89 0.81 15.59
C GLY A 162 1.01 -0.23 14.47
N GLY A 163 0.17 -0.13 13.43
CA GLY A 163 0.28 -0.94 12.22
C GLY A 163 1.52 -0.56 11.41
N ALA A 164 1.82 0.74 11.25
CA ALA A 164 3.06 1.21 10.62
C ALA A 164 4.31 0.74 11.39
N GLU A 165 4.29 0.79 12.73
CA GLU A 165 5.34 0.22 13.57
C GLU A 165 5.53 -1.28 13.35
N ALA A 166 4.43 -2.02 13.28
CA ALA A 166 4.43 -3.46 13.05
C ALA A 166 5.05 -3.81 11.70
N GLU A 167 4.62 -3.15 10.63
CA GLU A 167 5.11 -3.40 9.27
C GLU A 167 6.57 -2.97 9.09
N TYR A 168 6.95 -1.78 9.58
CA TYR A 168 8.34 -1.31 9.48
C TYR A 168 9.30 -2.25 10.19
N SER A 169 8.93 -2.69 11.39
CA SER A 169 9.71 -3.64 12.18
C SER A 169 9.77 -5.01 11.51
N ALA A 170 8.71 -5.44 10.83
CA ALA A 170 8.66 -6.73 10.16
C ALA A 170 9.58 -6.81 8.95
N VAL A 171 9.58 -5.78 8.09
CA VAL A 171 10.52 -5.67 6.96
C VAL A 171 11.96 -5.73 7.45
N ASN A 172 12.31 -4.89 8.44
CA ASN A 172 13.68 -4.77 8.94
C ASN A 172 14.18 -6.01 9.69
N ASN A 173 13.28 -6.79 10.28
CA ASN A 173 13.62 -7.99 11.03
C ASN A 173 13.24 -9.28 10.31
N ASN A 174 12.75 -9.26 9.07
CA ASN A 174 12.29 -10.43 8.33
C ASN A 174 11.41 -11.36 9.19
N VAL A 175 10.34 -10.80 9.74
CA VAL A 175 9.31 -11.51 10.51
C VAL A 175 7.94 -11.26 9.89
N TYR A 176 6.90 -11.98 10.33
CA TYR A 176 5.54 -11.80 9.82
C TYR A 176 4.89 -10.53 10.38
N ALA A 177 3.93 -9.94 9.65
CA ALA A 177 3.10 -8.85 10.14
C ALA A 177 1.65 -8.96 9.65
N VAL A 178 0.73 -8.56 10.52
CA VAL A 178 -0.66 -8.25 10.16
C VAL A 178 -1.03 -6.91 10.77
N ALA A 179 -1.27 -5.90 9.94
CA ALA A 179 -1.61 -4.55 10.36
C ALA A 179 -3.03 -4.18 9.91
N PHE A 180 -3.68 -3.29 10.66
CA PHE A 180 -5.04 -2.83 10.43
C PHE A 180 -5.07 -1.33 10.22
N ASN A 181 -5.67 -0.85 9.12
CA ASN A 181 -5.77 0.58 8.81
C ASN A 181 -4.44 1.34 9.02
N SER A 182 -3.33 0.71 8.65
CA SER A 182 -1.99 1.28 8.76
C SER A 182 -1.73 2.24 7.60
N PRO A 183 -1.12 3.41 7.84
CA PRO A 183 -0.64 4.23 6.74
C PRO A 183 0.51 3.53 6.01
N SER A 184 0.65 3.82 4.71
CA SER A 184 1.79 3.31 3.96
C SER A 184 3.09 4.00 4.39
N ILE A 185 4.07 3.19 4.79
CA ILE A 185 5.38 3.67 5.26
C ILE A 185 6.53 3.15 4.39
N VAL A 186 6.24 2.77 3.14
CA VAL A 186 7.24 2.28 2.18
C VAL A 186 8.38 3.30 2.03
N HIS A 187 8.04 4.58 1.92
CA HIS A 187 9.01 5.67 1.77
C HIS A 187 9.98 5.83 2.95
N LEU A 188 9.65 5.32 4.15
CA LEU A 188 10.53 5.36 5.33
C LEU A 188 11.66 4.33 5.28
N HIS A 189 11.60 3.38 4.35
CA HIS A 189 12.63 2.37 4.16
C HIS A 189 13.77 2.88 3.28
N SER A 190 14.94 2.21 3.34
CA SER A 190 16.03 2.49 2.39
C SER A 190 15.60 2.18 0.95
N ALA A 191 16.22 2.83 -0.03
CA ALA A 191 15.91 2.59 -1.46
C ALA A 191 16.02 1.09 -1.86
N GLU A 192 16.97 0.35 -1.26
CA GLU A 192 17.08 -1.10 -1.47
C GLU A 192 15.85 -1.85 -0.93
N GLN A 193 15.43 -1.53 0.29
CA GLN A 193 14.25 -2.14 0.92
C GLN A 193 12.97 -1.78 0.18
N GLN A 194 12.82 -0.53 -0.25
CA GLN A 194 11.71 -0.10 -1.11
C GLN A 194 11.65 -0.92 -2.40
N LYS A 195 12.79 -1.21 -3.04
CA LYS A 195 12.83 -2.09 -4.22
C LYS A 195 12.35 -3.51 -3.92
N LYS A 196 12.77 -4.10 -2.78
CA LYS A 196 12.33 -5.44 -2.36
C LYS A 196 10.83 -5.49 -2.09
N ILE A 197 10.32 -4.46 -1.41
CA ILE A 197 8.88 -4.22 -1.23
C ILE A 197 8.21 -4.17 -2.60
N ASN A 198 8.66 -3.28 -3.49
CA ASN A 198 8.11 -3.10 -4.84
C ASN A 198 8.08 -4.40 -5.67
N ASN A 199 9.07 -5.27 -5.50
CA ASN A 199 9.16 -6.59 -6.14
C ASN A 199 8.26 -7.66 -5.51
N GLY A 200 7.55 -7.35 -4.43
CA GLY A 200 6.63 -8.27 -3.75
C GLY A 200 7.31 -9.28 -2.81
N GLU A 201 8.56 -9.05 -2.41
CA GLU A 201 9.32 -10.00 -1.55
C GLU A 201 8.65 -10.23 -0.18
N TYR A 202 7.86 -9.26 0.28
CA TYR A 202 7.17 -9.28 1.57
C TYR A 202 5.67 -9.61 1.47
N ASP A 203 5.11 -9.78 0.27
CA ASP A 203 3.66 -9.96 0.07
C ASP A 203 3.12 -11.22 0.76
N ARG A 204 3.97 -12.22 0.97
CA ARG A 204 3.60 -13.45 1.69
C ARG A 204 3.70 -13.34 3.22
N SER A 205 4.51 -12.43 3.73
CA SER A 205 4.83 -12.35 5.16
C SER A 205 4.17 -11.14 5.85
N ILE A 206 3.80 -10.11 5.10
CA ILE A 206 3.23 -8.86 5.60
C ILE A 206 1.87 -8.64 4.95
N LYS A 207 0.84 -8.45 5.78
CA LYS A 207 -0.53 -8.14 5.37
C LYS A 207 -0.98 -6.82 5.98
N SER A 208 -1.47 -5.93 5.13
CA SER A 208 -2.09 -4.66 5.52
C SER A 208 -3.57 -4.77 5.20
N ILE A 209 -4.40 -4.90 6.23
CA ILE A 209 -5.85 -5.07 6.09
C ILE A 209 -6.50 -3.71 6.32
N ILE A 210 -7.13 -3.16 5.29
CA ILE A 210 -7.53 -1.77 5.24
C ILE A 210 -9.02 -1.67 4.89
N ASN A 211 -9.77 -0.84 5.61
CA ASN A 211 -11.07 -0.39 5.12
C ASN A 211 -10.81 0.65 4.02
N PRO A 212 -11.29 0.47 2.77
CA PRO A 212 -11.00 1.41 1.69
C PRO A 212 -11.58 2.82 1.91
N ASP A 213 -12.54 2.99 2.83
CA ASP A 213 -13.07 4.31 3.25
C ASP A 213 -12.19 5.02 4.30
N ASP A 214 -11.23 4.32 4.91
CA ASP A 214 -10.35 4.85 5.94
C ASP A 214 -9.18 5.63 5.32
N MET A 215 -9.13 6.94 5.52
CA MET A 215 -8.07 7.78 4.94
C MET A 215 -6.69 7.48 5.50
N VAL A 216 -6.59 6.93 6.72
CA VAL A 216 -5.29 6.57 7.31
C VAL A 216 -4.70 5.37 6.58
N GLY A 217 -5.51 4.34 6.37
CA GLY A 217 -5.08 3.12 5.74
C GLY A 217 -5.02 3.19 4.21
N ALA A 218 -6.00 3.85 3.59
CA ALA A 218 -6.17 3.85 2.13
C ALA A 218 -5.44 5.00 1.44
N GLY A 219 -5.06 6.05 2.18
CA GLY A 219 -4.44 7.25 1.64
C GLY A 219 -5.34 8.48 1.79
N TRP A 220 -4.72 9.61 2.09
CA TRP A 220 -5.40 10.84 2.44
C TRP A 220 -5.75 11.64 1.20
N TRP A 221 -4.76 11.87 0.35
CA TRP A 221 -4.93 12.63 -0.89
C TRP A 221 -5.26 11.70 -2.03
N ASN A 222 -4.26 10.93 -2.43
CA ASN A 222 -4.41 9.85 -3.37
C ASN A 222 -4.48 8.54 -2.61
N GLU A 223 -5.04 7.53 -3.26
CA GLU A 223 -4.93 6.18 -2.76
C GLU A 223 -3.44 5.78 -2.73
N TYR A 224 -2.94 5.21 -1.63
CA TYR A 224 -1.55 4.76 -1.58
C TYR A 224 -1.27 3.75 -2.70
N ASP A 225 -0.10 3.81 -3.34
CA ASP A 225 0.25 2.82 -4.36
C ASP A 225 0.29 1.40 -3.79
N ARG A 226 0.86 1.26 -2.59
CA ARG A 226 1.02 0.00 -1.87
C ARG A 226 1.44 0.21 -0.41
N HIS A 227 1.29 -0.84 0.38
CA HIS A 227 1.94 -1.01 1.68
C HIS A 227 3.20 -1.89 1.57
N ASN A 228 3.81 -2.24 2.71
CA ASN A 228 5.04 -3.02 2.74
C ASN A 228 4.87 -4.46 2.23
N GLY A 229 3.64 -5.00 2.22
CA GLY A 229 3.31 -6.33 1.70
C GLY A 229 2.02 -6.32 0.89
N THR A 230 1.18 -7.35 1.07
CA THR A 230 -0.14 -7.39 0.42
C THR A 230 -1.10 -6.46 1.13
N THR A 231 -1.73 -5.58 0.37
CA THR A 231 -2.84 -4.74 0.85
C THR A 231 -4.16 -5.42 0.51
N ILE A 232 -4.94 -5.76 1.54
CA ILE A 232 -6.25 -6.38 1.42
C ILE A 232 -7.29 -5.37 1.86
N TYR A 233 -8.18 -4.99 0.95
CA TYR A 233 -9.33 -4.18 1.29
C TYR A 233 -10.48 -5.05 1.78
N THR A 234 -11.12 -4.59 2.84
CA THR A 234 -12.20 -5.32 3.50
C THR A 234 -13.51 -5.30 2.72
N LYS A 235 -13.57 -4.56 1.61
CA LYS A 235 -14.64 -4.54 0.61
C LYS A 235 -14.12 -4.01 -0.74
N ASP A 236 -14.97 -4.00 -1.75
CA ASP A 236 -14.66 -3.38 -3.05
C ASP A 236 -14.43 -1.87 -2.88
N PRO A 237 -13.28 -1.32 -3.34
CA PRO A 237 -12.97 0.11 -3.22
C PRO A 237 -13.68 1.00 -4.24
N GLU A 238 -14.48 0.49 -5.18
CA GLU A 238 -15.08 1.31 -6.26
C GLU A 238 -15.81 2.55 -5.73
N LEU A 239 -16.68 2.36 -4.73
CA LEU A 239 -17.40 3.48 -4.10
C LEU A 239 -16.43 4.42 -3.37
N SER A 240 -15.48 3.89 -2.61
CA SER A 240 -14.49 4.67 -1.87
C SER A 240 -13.62 5.52 -2.82
N ASN A 241 -13.30 4.99 -4.01
CA ASN A 241 -12.58 5.68 -5.06
C ASN A 241 -13.41 6.80 -5.68
N ALA A 242 -14.68 6.55 -5.99
CA ALA A 242 -15.58 7.59 -6.49
C ALA A 242 -15.75 8.75 -5.48
N VAL A 243 -15.88 8.44 -4.19
CA VAL A 243 -15.96 9.47 -3.13
C VAL A 243 -14.63 10.24 -3.04
N ARG A 244 -13.48 9.55 -3.15
CA ARG A 244 -12.16 10.22 -3.18
C ARG A 244 -12.02 11.16 -4.37
N GLU A 245 -12.37 10.71 -5.57
CA GLU A 245 -12.36 11.54 -6.78
C GLU A 245 -13.23 12.78 -6.62
N ALA A 246 -14.43 12.63 -6.03
CA ALA A 246 -15.32 13.76 -5.76
C ALA A 246 -14.68 14.80 -4.81
N ARG A 247 -13.93 14.35 -3.78
CA ARG A 247 -13.18 15.25 -2.87
C ARG A 247 -11.98 15.95 -3.51
N MET A 248 -11.51 15.41 -4.64
CA MET A 248 -10.40 15.98 -5.41
C MET A 248 -10.87 16.94 -6.52
N GLN A 249 -12.18 17.18 -6.63
CA GLN A 249 -12.73 18.17 -7.55
C GLN A 249 -12.59 19.60 -6.99
N GLY A 250 -12.50 20.58 -7.89
CA GLY A 250 -12.38 21.99 -7.51
C GLY A 250 -10.93 22.46 -7.37
N ASP A 251 -10.76 23.66 -6.83
CA ASP A 251 -9.43 24.24 -6.63
C ASP A 251 -8.69 23.64 -5.41
N VAL A 252 -7.38 23.88 -5.32
CA VAL A 252 -6.51 23.32 -4.27
C VAL A 252 -7.00 23.66 -2.85
N PHE A 253 -7.56 24.85 -2.61
CA PHE A 253 -8.07 25.22 -1.29
C PHE A 253 -9.34 24.45 -0.94
N GLN A 254 -10.22 24.23 -1.91
CA GLN A 254 -11.41 23.39 -1.75
C GLN A 254 -11.03 21.94 -1.45
N GLN A 255 -10.07 21.38 -2.19
CA GLN A 255 -9.58 20.02 -1.97
C GLN A 255 -8.98 19.84 -0.56
N ILE A 256 -8.15 20.80 -0.10
CA ILE A 256 -7.62 20.82 1.28
C ILE A 256 -8.77 20.79 2.29
N GLY A 257 -9.75 21.68 2.14
CA GLY A 257 -10.89 21.77 3.05
C GLY A 257 -11.73 20.48 3.10
N GLN A 258 -11.98 19.88 1.93
CA GLN A 258 -12.78 18.65 1.81
C GLN A 258 -12.06 17.43 2.41
N ASN A 259 -10.76 17.24 2.12
CA ASN A 259 -9.99 16.13 2.69
C ASN A 259 -9.77 16.28 4.20
N ALA A 260 -9.47 17.49 4.68
CA ALA A 260 -9.36 17.76 6.12
C ALA A 260 -10.70 17.54 6.84
N GLY A 261 -11.81 17.96 6.24
CA GLY A 261 -13.16 17.74 6.76
C GLY A 261 -13.51 16.25 6.84
N TYR A 262 -13.28 15.49 5.78
CA TYR A 262 -13.57 14.06 5.74
C TYR A 262 -12.73 13.27 6.74
N PHE A 263 -11.43 13.58 6.86
CA PHE A 263 -10.59 12.91 7.85
C PHE A 263 -11.05 13.20 9.27
N PHE A 264 -11.33 14.47 9.58
CA PHE A 264 -11.84 14.84 10.89
C PHE A 264 -13.15 14.10 11.19
N GLN A 265 -14.02 13.97 10.19
CA GLN A 265 -15.28 13.26 10.34
C GLN A 265 -15.09 11.74 10.58
N THR A 266 -14.23 11.08 9.82
CA THR A 266 -14.11 9.61 9.84
C THR A 266 -13.12 9.10 10.88
N ALA A 267 -11.95 9.73 11.03
CA ALA A 267 -10.89 9.28 11.92
C ALA A 267 -10.93 9.92 13.32
N ILE A 268 -11.50 11.13 13.46
CA ILE A 268 -11.59 11.83 14.76
C ILE A 268 -12.98 11.68 15.37
N LEU A 269 -14.04 11.93 14.60
CA LEU A 269 -15.42 11.84 15.09
C LEU A 269 -16.04 10.44 14.96
N GLY A 270 -15.44 9.55 14.15
CA GLY A 270 -15.97 8.20 13.93
C GLY A 270 -17.30 8.19 13.16
N MET A 271 -17.46 9.03 12.13
CA MET A 271 -18.72 9.21 11.40
C MET A 271 -18.55 9.08 9.87
N PRO A 272 -18.72 7.88 9.28
CA PRO A 272 -18.75 6.58 9.97
C PRO A 272 -17.38 6.23 10.55
N ASP A 273 -17.35 5.37 11.56
CA ASP A 273 -16.13 4.97 12.26
C ASP A 273 -15.35 3.93 11.46
N THR A 274 -14.84 4.35 10.31
CA THR A 274 -14.08 3.50 9.37
C THR A 274 -12.68 3.17 9.89
N HIS A 275 -12.18 3.99 10.82
CA HIS A 275 -10.83 3.86 11.35
C HIS A 275 -10.75 2.82 12.48
N TRP A 276 -11.77 2.69 13.34
CA TRP A 276 -11.75 1.80 14.51
C TRP A 276 -11.55 0.31 14.20
N VAL A 277 -10.90 -0.41 15.13
CA VAL A 277 -10.78 -1.88 15.10
C VAL A 277 -12.03 -2.52 15.67
N GLY A 278 -13.02 -2.76 14.81
CA GLY A 278 -14.27 -3.43 15.17
C GLY A 278 -14.81 -4.32 14.05
N SER A 279 -15.82 -5.13 14.38
CA SER A 279 -16.46 -6.07 13.45
C SER A 279 -17.09 -5.38 12.24
N ASN A 280 -17.39 -4.08 12.35
CA ASN A 280 -17.93 -3.29 11.24
C ASN A 280 -16.86 -2.95 10.17
N ASN A 281 -15.58 -3.04 10.52
CA ASN A 281 -14.46 -2.73 9.62
C ASN A 281 -13.61 -3.96 9.30
N PHE A 282 -13.61 -4.97 10.18
CA PHE A 282 -12.80 -6.17 10.04
C PHE A 282 -13.57 -7.40 10.53
N THR A 283 -13.73 -8.39 9.66
CA THR A 283 -14.27 -9.69 10.02
C THR A 283 -13.35 -10.80 9.53
N PHE A 284 -13.36 -11.92 10.25
CA PHE A 284 -12.51 -13.07 9.97
C PHE A 284 -13.29 -14.37 10.12
N ASP A 285 -12.98 -15.34 9.28
CA ASP A 285 -13.49 -16.69 9.45
C ASP A 285 -12.79 -17.44 10.60
N GLU A 286 -13.21 -18.68 10.85
CA GLU A 286 -12.63 -19.54 11.88
C GLU A 286 -11.15 -19.88 11.67
N ASN A 287 -10.66 -19.78 10.43
CA ASN A 287 -9.28 -20.02 10.05
C ASN A 287 -8.42 -18.75 10.12
N GLY A 288 -9.04 -17.60 10.37
CA GLY A 288 -8.39 -16.29 10.44
C GLY A 288 -8.24 -15.60 9.09
N ASN A 289 -8.99 -16.00 8.07
CA ASN A 289 -9.03 -15.35 6.77
C ASN A 289 -9.86 -14.08 6.83
N VAL A 290 -9.39 -13.02 6.18
CA VAL A 290 -10.12 -11.76 6.07
C VAL A 290 -11.40 -11.98 5.28
N GLN A 291 -12.53 -11.61 5.86
CA GLN A 291 -13.83 -11.66 5.19
C GLN A 291 -14.27 -10.26 4.74
N ASN A 292 -15.14 -10.22 3.73
CA ASN A 292 -15.72 -8.97 3.28
C ASN A 292 -16.74 -8.46 4.32
N ILE A 293 -16.64 -7.18 4.69
CA ILE A 293 -17.51 -6.58 5.70
C ILE A 293 -18.94 -6.32 5.22
N GLU A 294 -19.16 -6.29 3.90
CA GLU A 294 -20.48 -6.13 3.28
C GLU A 294 -21.15 -7.48 2.98
N GLY A 295 -20.49 -8.59 3.31
CA GLY A 295 -21.03 -9.95 3.15
C GLY A 295 -20.79 -10.60 1.78
N ASP A 296 -19.97 -9.99 0.91
CA ASP A 296 -19.50 -10.63 -0.32
C ASP A 296 -18.63 -11.87 -0.01
N GLU A 297 -18.62 -12.85 -0.91
CA GLU A 297 -17.74 -14.02 -0.85
C GLU A 297 -16.26 -13.67 -1.14
N LEU A 298 -16.00 -12.51 -1.76
CA LEU A 298 -14.67 -12.08 -2.18
C LEU A 298 -14.18 -10.83 -1.44
N VAL A 299 -12.86 -10.73 -1.25
CA VAL A 299 -12.16 -9.54 -0.73
C VAL A 299 -11.23 -8.98 -1.79
N TYR A 300 -10.96 -7.68 -1.74
CA TYR A 300 -10.15 -7.03 -2.77
C TYR A 300 -8.67 -7.05 -2.42
N ASP A 301 -7.85 -7.71 -3.25
CA ASP A 301 -6.39 -7.62 -3.20
C ASP A 301 -5.94 -6.45 -4.08
N LYS A 302 -5.41 -5.41 -3.44
CA LYS A 302 -5.01 -4.18 -4.13
C LYS A 302 -3.72 -4.35 -4.92
N ASN A 303 -2.79 -5.19 -4.47
CA ASN A 303 -1.55 -5.44 -5.20
C ASN A 303 -1.87 -6.06 -6.58
N LEU A 304 -2.89 -6.93 -6.63
CA LEU A 304 -3.37 -7.57 -7.85
C LEU A 304 -4.53 -6.83 -8.53
N LYS A 305 -5.09 -5.80 -7.89
CA LYS A 305 -6.29 -5.05 -8.32
C LYS A 305 -7.47 -5.97 -8.66
N ALA A 306 -7.75 -6.94 -7.79
CA ALA A 306 -8.74 -7.96 -8.05
C ALA A 306 -9.48 -8.42 -6.79
N MET A 307 -10.78 -8.70 -6.95
CA MET A 307 -11.57 -9.46 -5.99
C MET A 307 -11.11 -10.93 -5.99
N LEU A 308 -10.73 -11.44 -4.83
CA LEU A 308 -10.21 -12.79 -4.62
C LEU A 308 -10.91 -13.48 -3.44
N PRO A 309 -10.97 -14.82 -3.42
CA PRO A 309 -11.42 -15.55 -2.25
C PRO A 309 -10.56 -15.21 -1.02
N PRO A 310 -11.17 -15.07 0.18
CA PRO A 310 -10.50 -14.82 1.46
C PRO A 310 -9.23 -15.63 1.70
N GLU A 311 -9.22 -16.92 1.37
CA GLU A 311 -8.09 -17.82 1.59
C GLU A 311 -6.90 -17.50 0.69
N VAL A 312 -7.19 -17.03 -0.54
CA VAL A 312 -6.17 -16.65 -1.53
C VAL A 312 -5.56 -15.32 -1.16
N ALA A 313 -6.39 -14.30 -0.88
CA ALA A 313 -5.93 -12.98 -0.46
C ALA A 313 -5.14 -13.05 0.86
N SER A 314 -5.63 -13.82 1.83
CA SER A 314 -4.97 -14.01 3.13
C SER A 314 -3.70 -14.87 3.03
N GLY A 315 -3.49 -15.59 1.92
CA GLY A 315 -2.34 -16.47 1.71
C GLY A 315 -2.34 -17.73 2.61
N SER A 316 -3.49 -18.06 3.21
CA SER A 316 -3.71 -19.26 4.03
C SER A 316 -4.09 -20.48 3.19
N GLY A 317 -4.65 -20.25 2.00
CA GLY A 317 -4.88 -21.27 1.00
C GLY A 317 -3.55 -21.69 0.36
N THR A 318 -3.39 -22.98 0.12
CA THR A 318 -2.61 -23.38 -1.05
C THR A 318 -3.24 -22.65 -2.23
N ILE A 319 -2.46 -22.02 -3.12
CA ILE A 319 -2.98 -21.50 -4.39
C ILE A 319 -3.54 -22.71 -5.15
N LYS A 320 -4.79 -23.06 -4.88
CA LYS A 320 -5.55 -24.00 -5.68
C LYS A 320 -5.94 -23.18 -6.89
N VAL A 321 -5.07 -23.16 -7.90
CA VAL A 321 -5.47 -22.72 -9.23
C VAL A 321 -6.55 -23.68 -9.68
N THR A 322 -7.81 -23.35 -9.40
CA THR A 322 -8.93 -24.14 -9.89
C THR A 322 -9.13 -23.79 -11.36
N PRO A 323 -9.60 -24.73 -12.19
CA PRO A 323 -9.95 -24.43 -13.58
C PRO A 323 -10.94 -23.26 -13.73
N ALA A 324 -11.79 -23.03 -12.72
CA ALA A 324 -12.72 -21.90 -12.69
C ALA A 324 -12.02 -20.54 -12.53
N VAL A 325 -11.09 -20.42 -11.58
CA VAL A 325 -10.31 -19.19 -11.34
C VAL A 325 -9.39 -18.89 -12.53
N ALA A 326 -8.73 -19.91 -13.09
CA ALA A 326 -7.92 -19.75 -14.30
C ALA A 326 -8.75 -19.28 -15.51
N LYS A 327 -9.99 -19.77 -15.64
CA LYS A 327 -10.91 -19.36 -16.71
C LYS A 327 -11.41 -17.93 -16.52
N GLN A 328 -11.72 -17.50 -15.30
CA GLN A 328 -12.12 -16.12 -15.01
C GLN A 328 -10.98 -15.13 -15.27
N LEU A 329 -9.74 -15.46 -14.86
CA LEU A 329 -8.56 -14.65 -15.16
C LEU A 329 -8.32 -14.56 -16.67
N ALA A 330 -8.43 -15.66 -17.42
CA ALA A 330 -8.33 -15.65 -18.87
C ALA A 330 -9.43 -14.81 -19.54
N GLN A 331 -10.66 -14.83 -19.01
CA GLN A 331 -11.76 -13.99 -19.50
C GLN A 331 -11.47 -12.50 -19.29
N LYS A 332 -10.99 -12.10 -18.11
CA LYS A 332 -10.62 -10.70 -17.82
C LYS A 332 -9.45 -10.23 -18.70
N VAL A 333 -8.43 -11.07 -18.89
CA VAL A 333 -7.31 -10.77 -19.80
C VAL A 333 -7.79 -10.59 -21.24
N ASN A 334 -8.74 -11.41 -21.71
CA ASN A 334 -9.30 -11.27 -23.05
C ASN A 334 -10.13 -9.99 -23.23
N VAL A 335 -10.84 -9.53 -22.18
CA VAL A 335 -11.54 -8.24 -22.19
C VAL A 335 -10.53 -7.10 -22.34
N MET A 336 -9.47 -7.08 -21.53
CA MET A 336 -8.39 -6.08 -21.64
C MET A 336 -7.69 -6.09 -23.01
N ILE A 337 -7.46 -7.27 -23.59
CA ILE A 337 -6.89 -7.38 -24.94
C ILE A 337 -7.82 -6.72 -25.98
N ASN A 338 -9.14 -6.89 -25.85
CA ASN A 338 -10.10 -6.26 -26.77
C ASN A 338 -10.17 -4.74 -26.59
N ASP A 339 -10.08 -4.25 -25.35
CA ASP A 339 -10.05 -2.82 -25.06
C ASP A 339 -8.78 -2.18 -25.65
N LEU A 340 -7.62 -2.82 -25.46
CA LEU A 340 -6.35 -2.36 -26.03
C LEU A 340 -6.34 -2.40 -27.57
N ARG A 341 -6.99 -3.41 -28.18
CA ARG A 341 -7.18 -3.44 -29.64
C ARG A 341 -8.07 -2.31 -30.14
N THR A 342 -9.10 -1.97 -29.37
CA THR A 342 -10.00 -0.85 -29.68
C THR A 342 -9.24 0.46 -29.60
N MET A 343 -8.50 0.68 -28.51
CA MET A 343 -7.65 1.86 -28.31
C MET A 343 -6.59 1.99 -29.41
N LYS A 344 -5.95 0.89 -29.80
CA LYS A 344 -5.00 0.89 -30.92
C LYS A 344 -5.67 1.31 -32.23
N ARG A 345 -6.84 0.77 -32.53
CA ARG A 345 -7.59 1.10 -33.75
C ARG A 345 -8.05 2.56 -33.76
N GLU A 346 -8.53 3.06 -32.63
CA GLU A 346 -8.94 4.46 -32.47
C GLU A 346 -7.75 5.41 -32.63
N ALA A 347 -6.58 5.06 -32.07
CA ALA A 347 -5.35 5.81 -32.28
C ALA A 347 -4.95 5.83 -33.76
N GLU A 348 -4.90 4.67 -34.43
CA GLU A 348 -4.59 4.56 -35.87
C GLU A 348 -5.57 5.36 -36.74
N ASN A 349 -6.87 5.33 -36.42
CA ASN A 349 -7.89 6.08 -37.15
C ASN A 349 -7.78 7.58 -36.93
N ALA A 350 -7.55 8.04 -35.70
CA ALA A 350 -7.46 9.47 -35.39
C ALA A 350 -6.34 10.16 -36.18
N TYR A 351 -5.19 9.50 -36.37
CA TYR A 351 -4.12 10.04 -37.21
C TYR A 351 -4.46 10.03 -38.70
N GLN A 352 -5.18 9.01 -39.19
CA GLN A 352 -5.64 8.96 -40.59
C GLN A 352 -6.71 10.01 -40.89
N GLU A 353 -7.67 10.19 -39.98
CA GLU A 353 -8.71 11.22 -40.09
C GLU A 353 -8.10 12.61 -40.06
N HIS A 354 -7.16 12.85 -39.14
CA HIS A 354 -6.40 14.09 -39.08
C HIS A 354 -5.63 14.36 -40.40
N ASP A 355 -4.95 13.37 -40.97
CA ASP A 355 -4.26 13.53 -42.27
C ASP A 355 -5.21 13.83 -43.42
N ALA A 356 -6.42 13.25 -43.41
CA ALA A 356 -7.45 13.53 -44.40
C ALA A 356 -7.97 14.96 -44.27
N GLU A 357 -8.30 15.42 -43.05
CA GLU A 357 -8.78 16.78 -42.78
C GLU A 357 -7.75 17.84 -43.17
N ILE A 358 -6.46 17.59 -42.90
CA ILE A 358 -5.37 18.48 -43.31
C ILE A 358 -5.25 18.56 -44.85
N ASN A 359 -5.42 17.44 -45.55
CA ASN A 359 -5.41 17.45 -47.02
C ASN A 359 -6.63 18.17 -47.60
N ASP A 360 -7.81 17.99 -47.01
CA ASP A 360 -9.02 18.71 -47.40
C ASP A 360 -8.86 20.22 -47.18
N LEU A 361 -8.38 20.64 -46.00
CA LEU A 361 -8.06 22.03 -45.69
C LEU A 361 -7.08 22.63 -46.70
N LYS A 362 -6.04 21.88 -47.07
CA LYS A 362 -5.05 22.29 -48.07
C LYS A 362 -5.71 22.50 -49.44
N HIS A 363 -6.56 21.58 -49.89
CA HIS A 363 -7.26 21.70 -51.17
C HIS A 363 -8.28 22.83 -51.18
N ASP A 364 -8.98 23.06 -50.08
CA ASP A 364 -9.90 24.19 -49.92
C ASP A 364 -9.16 25.52 -50.00
N THR A 365 -8.02 25.61 -49.32
CA THR A 365 -7.19 26.83 -49.33
C THR A 365 -6.60 27.09 -50.73
N TYR A 366 -6.16 26.05 -51.43
CA TYR A 366 -5.68 26.16 -52.82
C TYR A 366 -6.75 26.73 -53.77
N ARG A 367 -8.02 26.37 -53.54
CA ARG A 367 -9.14 26.86 -54.33
C ARG A 367 -9.53 28.30 -54.02
N GLN A 368 -8.92 28.95 -53.02
CA GLN A 368 -9.23 30.33 -52.64
C GLN A 368 -8.14 31.33 -53.04
N VAL A 369 -6.87 30.88 -53.15
CA VAL A 369 -5.74 31.75 -53.44
C VAL A 369 -5.62 32.12 -54.93
N GLY A 370 -5.04 33.27 -55.23
CA GLY A 370 -4.81 33.76 -56.60
C GLY A 370 -6.04 34.39 -57.26
N HIS A 371 -7.14 34.59 -56.54
CA HIS A 371 -8.34 35.29 -57.01
C HIS A 371 -9.15 35.88 -55.85
N GLY A 372 -10.04 36.84 -56.16
CA GLY A 372 -10.93 37.45 -55.18
C GLY A 372 -10.20 38.21 -54.07
N LEU A 373 -10.57 37.97 -52.81
CA LEU A 373 -9.97 38.60 -51.61
C LEU A 373 -8.53 38.11 -51.33
N TYR A 374 -8.09 37.03 -51.98
CA TYR A 374 -6.78 36.40 -51.79
C TYR A 374 -5.93 36.41 -53.08
N ASP A 375 -6.16 37.41 -53.95
CA ASP A 375 -5.49 37.58 -55.25
C ASP A 375 -3.96 37.73 -55.16
N LYS A 376 -3.46 38.22 -54.03
CA LYS A 376 -2.01 38.36 -53.76
C LYS A 376 -1.34 37.11 -53.18
N LEU A 377 -2.11 36.11 -52.76
CA LEU A 377 -1.58 34.87 -52.22
C LEU A 377 -1.41 33.83 -53.33
N THR A 378 -0.35 33.07 -53.25
CA THR A 378 -0.02 31.99 -54.19
C THR A 378 -0.15 30.62 -53.53
N LEU A 379 -0.18 29.56 -54.34
CA LEU A 379 -0.11 28.18 -53.85
C LEU A 379 1.18 27.93 -53.04
N GLU A 380 2.25 28.66 -53.34
CA GLU A 380 3.52 28.55 -52.63
C GLU A 380 3.43 29.11 -51.20
N ASP A 381 2.70 30.21 -51.01
CA ASP A 381 2.45 30.80 -49.69
C ASP A 381 1.68 29.84 -48.76
N VAL A 382 0.72 29.10 -49.31
CA VAL A 382 -0.02 28.05 -48.58
C VAL A 382 0.91 26.91 -48.19
N ASN A 383 1.73 26.41 -49.12
CA ASN A 383 2.69 25.34 -48.84
C ASN A 383 3.73 25.73 -47.80
N ASN A 384 4.24 26.97 -47.86
CA ASN A 384 5.21 27.47 -46.90
C ASN A 384 4.59 27.62 -45.51
N THR A 385 3.34 28.07 -45.43
CA THR A 385 2.60 28.17 -44.15
C THR A 385 2.37 26.79 -43.54
N LEU A 386 1.93 25.80 -44.32
CA LEU A 386 1.74 24.42 -43.84
C LEU A 386 3.06 23.81 -43.34
N LYS A 387 4.18 24.06 -44.02
CA LYS A 387 5.52 23.62 -43.58
C LYS A 387 5.96 24.30 -42.29
N ASN A 388 5.65 25.59 -42.11
CA ASN A 388 6.00 26.34 -40.90
C ASN A 388 5.20 25.89 -39.67
N LEU A 389 3.97 25.44 -39.87
CA LEU A 389 3.08 24.94 -38.80
C LEU A 389 3.26 23.44 -38.52
N ALA A 390 3.96 22.71 -39.40
CA ALA A 390 4.21 21.29 -39.25
C ALA A 390 5.03 21.00 -38.00
N GLN A 391 4.60 20.00 -37.22
CA GLN A 391 5.38 19.49 -36.09
C GLN A 391 6.41 18.45 -36.54
N SER A 392 6.15 17.77 -37.65
CA SER A 392 7.07 16.79 -38.23
C SER A 392 6.81 16.61 -39.74
N PHE A 393 7.56 15.70 -40.38
CA PHE A 393 7.45 15.44 -41.81
C PHE A 393 7.41 13.93 -42.10
N ASP A 394 6.61 13.53 -43.07
CA ASP A 394 6.62 12.14 -43.57
C ASP A 394 7.90 11.83 -44.37
N LYS A 395 8.06 10.57 -44.80
CA LYS A 395 9.23 10.13 -45.59
C LYS A 395 9.34 10.80 -46.97
N LYS A 396 8.26 11.42 -47.47
CA LYS A 396 8.19 12.12 -48.75
C LYS A 396 8.35 13.63 -48.58
N GLY A 397 8.52 14.12 -47.34
CA GLY A 397 8.64 15.54 -47.02
C GLY A 397 7.32 16.28 -46.91
N ASN A 398 6.19 15.58 -46.76
CA ASN A 398 4.90 16.22 -46.50
C ASN A 398 4.79 16.65 -45.03
N PRO A 399 4.26 17.85 -44.76
CA PRO A 399 4.09 18.36 -43.39
C PRO A 399 3.03 17.54 -42.63
N LEU A 400 3.35 17.16 -41.39
CA LEU A 400 2.47 16.49 -40.44
C LEU A 400 2.35 17.35 -39.18
N PHE A 401 1.16 17.36 -38.56
CA PHE A 401 0.85 18.24 -37.42
C PHE A 401 0.86 17.51 -36.07
N TYR A 402 1.54 16.37 -36.01
CA TYR A 402 1.78 15.57 -34.82
C TYR A 402 3.20 14.99 -34.87
N ASP A 403 3.71 14.46 -33.75
CA ASP A 403 5.03 13.82 -33.68
C ASP A 403 4.94 12.34 -34.10
N VAL A 404 5.49 12.01 -35.29
CA VAL A 404 5.51 10.65 -35.84
C VAL A 404 6.28 9.65 -34.96
N HIS A 405 7.30 10.11 -34.22
CA HIS A 405 8.06 9.24 -33.32
C HIS A 405 7.24 8.91 -32.08
N ALA A 406 6.55 9.91 -31.51
CA ALA A 406 5.65 9.70 -30.38
C ALA A 406 4.45 8.81 -30.76
N GLU A 407 3.84 9.03 -31.93
CA GLU A 407 2.78 8.19 -32.49
C GLU A 407 3.24 6.73 -32.60
N LYS A 408 4.36 6.48 -33.30
CA LYS A 408 4.88 5.12 -33.48
C LYS A 408 5.25 4.45 -32.18
N ALA A 409 5.81 5.20 -31.23
CA ALA A 409 6.13 4.67 -29.91
C ALA A 409 4.87 4.28 -29.14
N TYR A 410 3.80 5.07 -29.22
CA TYR A 410 2.52 4.80 -28.58
C TYR A 410 1.82 3.57 -29.20
N ILE A 411 1.71 3.51 -30.52
CA ILE A 411 1.12 2.35 -31.23
C ILE A 411 1.94 1.08 -30.99
N ALA A 412 3.27 1.17 -30.99
CA ALA A 412 4.15 0.04 -30.68
C ALA A 412 4.02 -0.41 -29.22
N SER A 413 3.88 0.52 -28.28
CA SER A 413 3.63 0.20 -26.87
C SER A 413 2.33 -0.59 -26.69
N LEU A 414 1.22 -0.12 -27.31
CA LEU A 414 -0.06 -0.84 -27.31
C LEU A 414 0.07 -2.24 -27.93
N GLN A 415 0.79 -2.37 -29.05
CA GLN A 415 1.02 -3.66 -29.70
C GLN A 415 1.83 -4.63 -28.82
N ASN A 416 2.86 -4.13 -28.13
CA ASN A 416 3.67 -4.95 -27.21
C ASN A 416 2.84 -5.41 -26.01
N THR A 417 2.07 -4.52 -25.40
CA THR A 417 1.18 -4.87 -24.27
C THR A 417 0.11 -5.89 -24.69
N ILE A 418 -0.47 -5.76 -25.89
CA ILE A 418 -1.39 -6.76 -26.45
C ILE A 418 -0.69 -8.13 -26.57
N SER A 419 0.53 -8.15 -27.11
CA SER A 419 1.29 -9.41 -27.29
C SER A 419 1.61 -10.09 -25.96
N ASP A 420 2.06 -9.32 -24.95
CA ASP A 420 2.39 -9.85 -23.63
C ASP A 420 1.15 -10.43 -22.93
N LEU A 421 0.00 -9.73 -23.04
CA LEU A 421 -1.27 -10.21 -22.47
C LEU A 421 -1.81 -11.44 -23.21
N GLU A 422 -1.60 -11.54 -24.52
CA GLU A 422 -1.95 -12.74 -25.29
C GLU A 422 -1.11 -13.96 -24.86
N ASP A 423 0.18 -13.76 -24.58
CA ASP A 423 1.03 -14.81 -24.01
C ASP A 423 0.55 -15.25 -22.63
N ILE A 424 0.25 -14.31 -21.74
CA ILE A 424 -0.32 -14.60 -20.41
C ILE A 424 -1.66 -15.34 -20.53
N SER A 425 -2.54 -14.93 -21.46
CA SER A 425 -3.82 -15.60 -21.72
C SER A 425 -3.62 -17.04 -22.20
N ARG A 426 -2.64 -17.28 -23.10
CA ARG A 426 -2.25 -18.64 -23.55
C ARG A 426 -1.75 -19.49 -22.38
N TYR A 427 -0.91 -18.96 -21.51
CA TYR A 427 -0.43 -19.67 -20.32
C TYR A 427 -1.57 -20.01 -19.37
N LEU A 428 -2.49 -19.09 -19.09
CA LEU A 428 -3.66 -19.33 -18.22
C LEU A 428 -4.58 -20.41 -18.80
N ALA A 429 -4.82 -20.41 -20.10
CA ALA A 429 -5.60 -21.44 -20.79
C ALA A 429 -4.91 -22.81 -20.74
N GLN A 430 -3.59 -22.85 -20.92
CA GLN A 430 -2.80 -24.07 -20.85
C GLN A 430 -2.81 -24.65 -19.42
N ILE A 431 -2.65 -23.80 -18.40
CA ILE A 431 -2.77 -24.20 -16.99
C ILE A 431 -4.15 -24.81 -16.72
N ALA A 432 -5.24 -24.17 -17.17
CA ALA A 432 -6.60 -24.71 -17.00
C ALA A 432 -6.78 -26.10 -17.67
N LYS A 433 -6.19 -26.29 -18.86
CA LYS A 433 -6.23 -27.56 -19.60
C LYS A 433 -5.42 -28.66 -18.92
N ASP A 434 -4.22 -28.34 -18.44
CA ASP A 434 -3.33 -29.28 -17.77
C ASP A 434 -3.88 -29.70 -16.40
N PHE A 435 -4.54 -28.78 -15.68
CA PHE A 435 -5.28 -29.11 -14.46
C PHE A 435 -6.39 -30.11 -14.75
N LYS A 436 -7.24 -29.87 -15.76
CA LYS A 436 -8.32 -30.79 -16.15
C LYS A 436 -7.80 -32.17 -16.59
N SER A 437 -6.66 -32.20 -17.28
CA SER A 437 -5.99 -33.43 -17.71
C SER A 437 -5.47 -34.24 -16.51
N LYS A 438 -4.74 -33.60 -15.59
CA LYS A 438 -4.20 -34.24 -14.39
C LYS A 438 -5.29 -34.71 -13.43
N ASP A 439 -6.37 -33.94 -13.29
CA ASP A 439 -7.53 -34.29 -12.47
C ASP A 439 -8.27 -35.51 -13.06
N LYS A 440 -8.42 -35.57 -14.39
CA LYS A 440 -8.98 -36.75 -15.08
C LYS A 440 -8.07 -37.98 -14.98
N MET A 441 -6.75 -37.81 -15.03
CA MET A 441 -5.79 -38.90 -14.80
C MET A 441 -5.88 -39.43 -13.37
N LEU A 442 -6.01 -38.54 -12.38
CA LEU A 442 -6.17 -38.91 -10.97
C LEU A 442 -7.50 -39.62 -10.72
N ALA A 443 -8.61 -39.13 -11.29
CA ALA A 443 -9.92 -39.78 -11.23
C ALA A 443 -9.89 -41.19 -11.87
N ASN A 444 -9.26 -41.34 -13.03
CA ASN A 444 -9.06 -42.64 -13.68
C ASN A 444 -8.19 -43.58 -12.83
N TRP A 445 -7.18 -43.05 -12.12
CA TRP A 445 -6.32 -43.84 -11.24
C TRP A 445 -7.04 -44.29 -9.96
N LEU A 446 -7.98 -43.48 -9.48
CA LEU A 446 -8.83 -43.75 -8.32
C LEU A 446 -10.09 -44.57 -8.65
N LYS A 447 -10.31 -44.96 -9.92
CA LYS A 447 -11.50 -45.67 -10.43
C LYS A 447 -12.85 -45.01 -10.04
N LEU A 448 -12.94 -43.69 -10.15
CA LEU A 448 -14.22 -42.96 -10.13
C LEU A 448 -14.78 -42.78 -11.54
#